data_AF-A0A7S4MPY0-F1
#
_entry.id   AF-A0A7S4MPY0-F1
#
_cell.length_a   1.000
_cell.length_b   1.000
_cell.length_c   1.000
_cell.angle_alpha   90.00
_cell.angle_beta   90.00
_cell.angle_gamma   90.00
#
_symmetry.space_group_name_H-M   'P 1'
#
loop_
_entity.id
_entity.type
_entity.pdbx_description
1 polymer ?
#
loop_
_entity_poly.entity_id
_entity_poly.type
_entity_poly.pdbx_seq_one_letter_code
_entity_poly.pdbx_strand_id
1 'polypeptide(L)'
;AVHSPAEVPDEYVRPYEANEWTDRRKTYAGMISAVDEGIQNVTDALKSKGMWNDTLVIFTTDNGGPTESCGVQGSSNFPLRGGKCTVWQGGTTGDGFLSGPALSKIGILTADESDAANVAAAGSIAVVAGGYRHTQKKRAADY
;
A
#
# COMPACT_ATOMS: atom_id res chain seq x y z
N ALA A 1 7.81 4.28 -10.24
CA ALA A 1 8.36 3.42 -9.16
C ALA A 1 9.36 4.24 -8.35
N VAL A 2 9.55 3.95 -7.06
CA VAL A 2 10.14 4.90 -6.08
C VAL A 2 11.49 4.48 -5.47
N HIS A 3 12.27 3.67 -6.20
CA HIS A 3 13.64 3.31 -5.82
C HIS A 3 14.65 4.28 -6.45
N SER A 4 15.84 4.38 -5.84
CA SER A 4 16.93 5.20 -6.38
C SER A 4 17.45 4.65 -7.73
N PRO A 5 17.92 5.52 -8.65
CA PRO A 5 18.04 6.97 -8.53
C PRO A 5 16.68 7.70 -8.51
N ALA A 6 16.63 8.83 -7.79
CA ALA A 6 15.40 9.60 -7.64
C ALA A 6 15.17 10.47 -8.88
N GLU A 7 14.38 9.97 -9.82
CA GLU A 7 14.13 10.60 -11.11
C GLU A 7 12.64 10.55 -11.44
N VAL A 8 12.09 11.68 -11.87
CA VAL A 8 10.70 11.80 -12.32
C VAL A 8 10.59 13.02 -13.25
N PRO A 9 9.69 13.02 -14.26
CA PRO A 9 9.45 14.20 -15.08
C PRO A 9 9.05 15.42 -14.23
N ASP A 10 9.48 16.61 -14.65
CA ASP A 10 9.27 17.87 -13.91
C ASP A 10 7.79 18.16 -13.62
N GLU A 11 6.89 17.71 -14.50
CA GLU A 11 5.45 17.86 -14.32
C GLU A 11 4.91 17.23 -13.03
N TYR A 12 5.55 16.17 -12.54
CA TYR A 12 5.18 15.55 -11.26
C TYR A 12 5.82 16.23 -10.05
N VAL A 13 6.91 17.00 -10.25
CA VAL A 13 7.54 17.77 -9.16
C VAL A 13 6.84 19.11 -8.97
N ARG A 14 6.36 19.72 -10.07
CA ARG A 14 5.72 21.03 -10.11
C ARG A 14 4.63 21.25 -9.03
N PRO A 15 3.72 20.29 -8.74
CA PRO A 15 2.71 20.46 -7.72
C PRO A 15 3.27 20.69 -6.30
N TYR A 16 4.53 20.33 -6.06
CA TYR A 16 5.19 20.39 -4.76
C TYR A 16 6.20 21.53 -4.65
N GLU A 17 6.37 22.36 -5.69
CA GLU A 17 7.37 23.43 -5.73
C GLU A 17 7.16 24.46 -4.60
N ALA A 18 5.90 24.81 -4.33
CA ALA A 18 5.52 25.78 -3.31
C ALA A 18 5.68 25.27 -1.87
N ASN A 19 5.90 23.96 -1.67
CA ASN A 19 6.05 23.38 -0.34
C ASN A 19 7.44 23.73 0.23
N GLU A 20 7.49 24.02 1.53
CA GLU A 20 8.75 24.20 2.29
C GLU A 20 9.41 22.83 2.59
N TRP A 21 9.61 22.02 1.56
CA TRP A 21 10.24 20.70 1.61
C TRP A 21 11.60 20.74 0.93
N THR A 22 12.48 19.78 1.28
CA THR A 22 13.74 19.59 0.55
C THR A 22 13.46 19.15 -0.90
N ASP A 23 14.33 19.51 -1.84
CA ASP A 23 14.17 19.11 -3.25
C ASP A 23 14.05 17.59 -3.39
N ARG A 24 14.85 16.85 -2.62
CA ARG A 24 14.77 15.39 -2.53
C ARG A 24 13.37 14.91 -2.16
N ARG A 25 12.71 15.53 -1.18
CA ARG A 25 11.32 15.18 -0.79
C ARG A 25 10.34 15.53 -1.90
N LYS A 26 10.52 16.66 -2.60
CA LYS A 26 9.67 17.06 -3.73
C LYS A 26 9.78 16.07 -4.89
N THR A 27 11.00 15.67 -5.26
CA THR A 27 11.23 14.63 -6.28
C THR A 27 10.57 13.31 -5.86
N TYR A 28 10.76 12.86 -4.62
CA TYR A 28 10.13 11.63 -4.12
C TYR A 28 8.61 11.70 -4.14
N ALA A 29 8.02 12.84 -3.76
CA ALA A 29 6.58 13.05 -3.86
C ALA A 29 6.09 12.95 -5.31
N GLY A 30 6.82 13.55 -6.27
CA GLY A 30 6.52 13.39 -7.69
C GLY A 30 6.60 11.94 -8.16
N MET A 31 7.61 11.18 -7.74
CA MET A 31 7.72 9.76 -8.07
C MET A 31 6.54 8.93 -7.52
N ILE A 32 6.01 9.29 -6.33
CA ILE A 32 4.81 8.66 -5.76
C ILE A 32 3.58 9.00 -6.60
N SER A 33 3.42 10.25 -7.04
CA SER A 33 2.31 10.67 -7.90
C SER A 33 2.30 9.96 -9.26
N ALA A 34 3.47 9.73 -9.85
CA ALA A 34 3.58 8.93 -11.06
C ALA A 34 3.17 7.46 -10.85
N VAL A 35 3.40 6.90 -9.64
CA VAL A 35 2.89 5.56 -9.29
C VAL A 35 1.37 5.57 -9.14
N ASP A 36 0.81 6.58 -8.47
CA ASP A 36 -0.64 6.74 -8.30
C ASP A 36 -1.36 6.83 -9.64
N GLU A 37 -0.85 7.65 -10.57
CA GLU A 37 -1.37 7.73 -11.94
C GLU A 37 -1.27 6.38 -12.67
N GLY A 38 -0.17 5.64 -12.48
CA GLY A 38 -0.03 4.28 -13.02
C GLY A 38 -1.10 3.32 -12.51
N ILE A 39 -1.45 3.39 -11.23
CA ILE A 39 -2.54 2.59 -10.63
C ILE A 39 -3.89 2.99 -11.24
N GLN A 40 -4.13 4.29 -11.42
CA GLN A 40 -5.33 4.77 -12.11
C GLN A 40 -5.42 4.20 -13.52
N ASN A 41 -4.35 4.30 -14.32
CA ASN A 41 -4.31 3.81 -15.69
C ASN A 41 -4.63 2.30 -15.79
N VAL A 42 -4.08 1.48 -14.88
CA VAL A 42 -4.38 0.04 -14.83
C VAL A 42 -5.82 -0.23 -14.43
N THR A 43 -6.32 0.44 -13.39
CA THR A 43 -7.70 0.22 -12.90
C THR A 43 -8.75 0.71 -13.91
N ASP A 44 -8.51 1.81 -14.59
CA ASP A 44 -9.39 2.30 -15.66
C ASP A 44 -9.37 1.40 -16.89
N ALA A 45 -8.21 0.83 -17.24
CA ALA A 45 -8.13 -0.20 -18.27
C ALA A 45 -8.97 -1.43 -17.90
N LEU A 46 -8.88 -1.93 -16.66
CA LEU A 46 -9.69 -3.06 -16.18
C LEU A 46 -11.20 -2.76 -16.22
N LYS A 47 -11.61 -1.55 -15.85
CA LYS A 47 -13.01 -1.10 -15.98
C LYS A 47 -13.46 -1.07 -17.43
N SER A 48 -12.66 -0.46 -18.31
CA SER A 48 -12.97 -0.32 -19.74
C SER A 48 -13.13 -1.67 -20.46
N LYS A 49 -12.43 -2.71 -19.97
CA LYS A 49 -12.50 -4.07 -20.50
C LYS A 49 -13.56 -4.93 -19.81
N GLY A 50 -14.34 -4.38 -18.88
CA GLY A 50 -15.36 -5.12 -18.14
C GLY A 50 -14.81 -6.15 -17.14
N MET A 51 -13.51 -6.09 -16.83
CA MET A 51 -12.82 -7.05 -15.96
C MET A 51 -12.88 -6.64 -14.48
N TRP A 52 -13.22 -5.37 -14.20
CA TRP A 52 -13.21 -4.81 -12.84
C TRP A 52 -14.11 -5.57 -11.84
N ASN A 53 -15.29 -6.03 -12.25
CA ASN A 53 -16.29 -6.65 -11.36
C ASN A 53 -15.86 -7.99 -10.73
N ASP A 54 -14.79 -8.60 -11.25
CA ASP A 54 -14.20 -9.83 -10.70
C ASP A 54 -12.71 -9.67 -10.39
N THR A 55 -12.24 -8.43 -10.20
CA THR A 55 -10.86 -8.14 -9.88
C THR A 55 -10.70 -7.78 -8.40
N LEU A 56 -9.68 -8.37 -7.77
CA LEU A 56 -9.11 -7.93 -6.49
C LEU A 56 -7.75 -7.28 -6.78
N VAL A 57 -7.62 -6.01 -6.39
CA VAL A 57 -6.35 -5.28 -6.43
C VAL A 57 -5.70 -5.38 -5.05
N ILE A 58 -4.43 -5.77 -5.04
CA ILE A 58 -3.58 -5.77 -3.85
C ILE A 58 -2.43 -4.80 -4.12
N PHE A 59 -2.33 -3.76 -3.32
CA PHE A 59 -1.20 -2.84 -3.33
C PHE A 59 -0.37 -3.04 -2.07
N THR A 60 0.94 -3.07 -2.19
CA THR A 60 1.85 -3.18 -1.04
C THR A 60 3.24 -2.65 -1.39
N THR A 61 4.04 -2.39 -0.36
CA THR A 61 5.47 -2.09 -0.47
C THR A 61 6.32 -3.30 -0.03
N ASP A 62 7.53 -3.42 -0.57
CA ASP A 62 8.47 -4.48 -0.24
C ASP A 62 9.21 -4.24 1.10
N ASN A 63 9.34 -2.97 1.51
CA ASN A 63 9.89 -2.52 2.78
C ASN A 63 9.43 -1.09 3.11
N GLY A 64 9.78 -0.60 4.30
CA GLY A 64 9.59 0.80 4.64
C GLY A 64 10.62 1.72 3.98
N GLY A 65 10.30 3.00 3.85
CA GLY A 65 11.07 3.96 3.06
C GLY A 65 12.50 4.21 3.58
N PRO A 66 13.46 4.53 2.70
CA PRO A 66 14.83 4.88 3.09
C PRO A 66 14.94 6.31 3.66
N THR A 67 14.87 6.43 4.98
CA THR A 67 14.92 7.71 5.72
C THR A 67 16.34 8.12 6.14
N GLU A 68 17.13 7.19 6.68
CA GLU A 68 18.44 7.48 7.29
C GLU A 68 19.61 6.73 6.64
N SER A 69 19.34 5.60 5.97
CA SER A 69 20.35 4.73 5.37
C SER A 69 19.83 4.07 4.09
N CYS A 70 20.70 3.35 3.38
CA CYS A 70 20.35 2.54 2.21
C CYS A 70 19.60 3.30 1.09
N GLY A 71 20.21 4.37 0.59
CA GLY A 71 19.67 5.15 -0.53
C GLY A 71 18.59 6.12 -0.08
N VAL A 72 18.97 7.12 0.73
CA VAL A 72 18.06 8.14 1.27
C VAL A 72 17.46 8.97 0.15
N GLN A 73 16.14 8.91 -0.01
CA GLN A 73 15.42 9.56 -1.10
C GLN A 73 14.34 10.54 -0.65
N GLY A 74 14.26 10.89 0.64
CA GLY A 74 13.24 11.83 1.13
C GLY A 74 11.90 11.16 1.42
N SER A 75 11.87 9.84 1.56
CA SER A 75 10.73 9.13 2.15
C SER A 75 10.53 9.53 3.62
N SER A 76 9.37 9.22 4.17
CA SER A 76 9.08 9.36 5.60
C SER A 76 8.33 8.12 6.06
N ASN A 77 8.71 7.58 7.21
CA ASN A 77 8.00 6.48 7.87
C ASN A 77 7.33 6.92 9.17
N PHE A 78 7.23 8.23 9.42
CA PHE A 78 6.61 8.75 10.64
C PHE A 78 5.19 8.18 10.82
N PRO A 79 4.79 7.74 12.03
CA PRO A 79 5.50 7.84 13.31
C PRO A 79 6.41 6.64 13.65
N LEU A 80 6.64 5.73 12.70
CA LEU A 80 7.39 4.49 12.93
C LEU A 80 8.89 4.77 13.00
N ARG A 81 9.56 4.06 13.91
CA ARG A 81 11.01 4.16 14.10
C ARG A 81 11.76 3.50 12.95
N GLY A 82 12.79 4.16 12.42
CA GLY A 82 13.73 3.59 11.44
C GLY A 82 13.27 3.68 9.98
N GLY A 83 13.96 2.94 9.12
CA GLY A 83 13.74 2.94 7.67
C GLY A 83 14.30 1.69 7.01
N LYS A 84 14.34 1.69 5.67
CA LYS A 84 15.00 0.62 4.88
C LYS A 84 16.34 0.22 5.51
N CYS A 85 16.62 -1.09 5.50
CA CYS A 85 17.79 -1.72 6.13
C CYS A 85 17.83 -1.70 7.67
N THR A 86 16.71 -1.41 8.34
CA THR A 86 16.61 -1.53 9.80
C THR A 86 15.58 -2.58 10.19
N VAL A 87 15.78 -3.21 11.35
CA VAL A 87 14.81 -4.16 11.94
C VAL A 87 13.65 -3.48 12.67
N TRP A 88 13.63 -2.14 12.67
CA TRP A 88 12.59 -1.35 13.30
C TRP A 88 11.34 -1.30 12.41
N GLN A 89 10.19 -0.92 12.99
CA GLN A 89 8.91 -0.87 12.29
C GLN A 89 8.96 -0.03 11.01
N GLY A 90 9.69 1.07 10.98
CA GLY A 90 9.85 1.89 9.78
C GLY A 90 10.66 1.21 8.66
N GLY A 91 11.34 0.09 8.92
CA GLY A 91 12.00 -0.72 7.89
C GLY A 91 11.21 -1.98 7.51
N THR A 92 10.47 -2.56 8.45
CA THR A 92 9.83 -3.88 8.31
C THR A 92 8.30 -3.83 8.19
N THR A 93 7.67 -2.71 8.53
CA THR A 93 6.24 -2.47 8.30
C THR A 93 6.07 -1.75 6.98
N GLY A 94 5.25 -2.31 6.11
CA GLY A 94 4.87 -1.70 4.84
C GLY A 94 3.41 -1.25 4.83
N ASP A 95 3.14 -0.21 4.04
CA ASP A 95 1.79 0.18 3.68
C ASP A 95 1.23 -0.79 2.62
N GLY A 96 -0.05 -1.11 2.74
CA GLY A 96 -0.74 -1.90 1.74
C GLY A 96 -2.25 -1.80 1.90
N PHE A 97 -2.95 -2.04 0.79
CA PHE A 97 -4.40 -2.08 0.79
C PHE A 97 -4.94 -3.12 -0.18
N LEU A 98 -6.18 -3.53 0.09
CA LEU A 98 -6.99 -4.29 -0.85
C LEU A 98 -8.07 -3.38 -1.42
N SER A 99 -8.36 -3.53 -2.71
CA SER A 99 -9.43 -2.78 -3.39
C SER A 99 -10.09 -3.64 -4.48
N GLY A 100 -11.30 -3.25 -4.88
CA GLY A 100 -12.04 -3.86 -5.98
C GLY A 100 -13.29 -4.65 -5.55
N PRO A 101 -14.28 -4.81 -6.44
CA PRO A 101 -15.57 -5.44 -6.14
C PRO A 101 -15.47 -6.90 -5.67
N ALA A 102 -14.39 -7.61 -6.03
CA ALA A 102 -14.16 -8.99 -5.61
C ALA A 102 -13.94 -9.15 -4.09
N LEU A 103 -13.73 -8.07 -3.34
CA LEU A 103 -13.66 -8.09 -1.87
C LEU A 103 -14.93 -8.68 -1.23
N SER A 104 -16.10 -8.33 -1.76
CA SER A 104 -17.39 -8.86 -1.31
C SER A 104 -17.48 -10.38 -1.42
N LYS A 105 -16.80 -10.97 -2.42
CA LYS A 105 -16.80 -12.42 -2.69
C LYS A 105 -15.94 -13.20 -1.69
N ILE A 106 -14.98 -12.55 -1.05
CA ILE A 106 -14.08 -13.17 -0.05
C ILE A 106 -14.46 -12.84 1.39
N GLY A 107 -15.68 -12.32 1.61
CA GLY A 107 -16.24 -12.07 2.94
C GLY A 107 -15.65 -10.86 3.66
N ILE A 108 -14.93 -9.99 2.95
CA ILE A 108 -14.48 -8.69 3.46
C ILE A 108 -15.59 -7.69 3.12
N LEU A 109 -16.46 -7.42 4.09
CA LEU A 109 -17.52 -6.43 3.97
C LEU A 109 -16.93 -5.04 4.21
N THR A 110 -17.04 -4.16 3.20
CA THR A 110 -16.74 -2.74 3.34
C THR A 110 -17.96 -2.02 3.91
N ALA A 111 -17.75 -1.01 4.75
CA ALA A 111 -18.84 -0.37 5.50
C ALA A 111 -19.81 0.47 4.63
N ASP A 112 -19.49 0.72 3.35
CA ASP A 112 -20.36 1.39 2.40
C ASP A 112 -20.24 0.75 1.01
N GLU A 113 -21.39 0.54 0.35
CA GLU A 113 -21.48 -0.01 -1.01
C GLU A 113 -21.26 1.05 -2.11
N SER A 114 -21.18 2.34 -1.77
CA SER A 114 -21.04 3.44 -2.74
C SER A 114 -19.59 3.75 -3.13
N ASP A 115 -18.62 3.30 -2.35
CA ASP A 115 -17.20 3.49 -2.63
C ASP A 115 -16.50 2.15 -2.44
N ALA A 116 -15.80 1.66 -3.47
CA ALA A 116 -14.97 0.45 -3.38
C ALA A 116 -13.90 0.66 -2.31
N ALA A 117 -14.21 0.32 -1.06
CA ALA A 117 -13.44 0.81 0.07
C ALA A 117 -12.03 0.21 0.05
N ASN A 118 -11.04 1.10 0.07
CA ASN A 118 -9.66 0.74 0.30
C ASN A 118 -9.55 0.19 1.73
N VAL A 119 -9.35 -1.11 1.88
CA VAL A 119 -9.03 -1.69 3.19
C VAL A 119 -7.54 -1.50 3.42
N ALA A 120 -7.18 -0.41 4.10
CA ALA A 120 -5.79 -0.16 4.49
C ALA A 120 -5.38 -1.12 5.61
N ALA A 121 -4.43 -2.01 5.32
CA ALA A 121 -3.77 -2.84 6.32
C ALA A 121 -2.48 -2.13 6.75
N ALA A 122 -2.60 -1.10 7.59
CA ALA A 122 -1.43 -0.52 8.24
C ALA A 122 -0.96 -1.50 9.34
N GLY A 123 0.15 -2.20 9.08
CA GLY A 123 0.76 -3.12 10.05
C GLY A 123 0.55 -4.58 9.71
N SER A 124 1.43 -5.12 8.86
CA SER A 124 1.40 -6.50 8.37
C SER A 124 0.15 -6.80 7.54
N ILE A 125 0.29 -7.60 6.50
CA ILE A 125 -0.85 -8.28 5.88
C ILE A 125 -1.42 -9.27 6.91
N ALA A 126 -2.16 -8.76 7.90
CA ALA A 126 -3.21 -9.49 8.58
C ALA A 126 -4.47 -9.23 7.77
N VAL A 127 -4.52 -9.84 6.58
CA VAL A 127 -5.78 -10.05 5.91
C VAL A 127 -6.57 -10.96 6.83
N VAL A 128 -7.47 -10.35 7.60
CA VAL A 128 -8.66 -11.02 8.13
C VAL A 128 -9.54 -11.32 6.92
N ALA A 129 -9.07 -12.19 6.03
CA ALA A 129 -9.97 -13.04 5.29
C ALA A 129 -10.63 -13.90 6.36
N GLY A 130 -11.95 -14.06 6.29
CA GLY A 130 -12.75 -14.91 7.15
C GLY A 130 -12.32 -16.38 7.04
N GLY A 131 -11.13 -16.69 7.53
CA GLY A 131 -10.64 -18.01 7.81
C GLY A 131 -11.60 -18.60 8.80
N TYR A 132 -12.44 -19.49 8.29
CA TYR A 132 -13.21 -20.47 9.01
C TYR A 132 -12.39 -20.91 10.25
N ARG A 133 -12.74 -20.40 11.44
CA ARG A 133 -12.32 -21.07 12.68
C ARG A 133 -13.08 -22.38 12.66
N HIS A 134 -12.43 -23.44 12.18
CA HIS A 134 -12.80 -24.77 12.62
C HIS A 134 -12.60 -24.77 14.13
N THR A 135 -13.70 -24.57 14.85
CA THR A 135 -13.72 -24.81 16.28
C THR A 135 -13.41 -26.29 16.43
N GLN A 136 -12.16 -26.60 16.77
CA GLN A 136 -11.83 -27.85 17.45
C GLN A 136 -12.70 -27.84 18.70
N LYS A 137 -13.88 -28.45 18.62
CA LYS A 137 -14.65 -28.85 19.79
C LYS A 137 -13.66 -29.67 20.61
N LYS A 138 -13.25 -29.12 21.75
CA LYS A 138 -12.61 -29.89 22.82
C LYS A 138 -13.40 -31.18 22.99
N ARG A 139 -12.85 -32.30 22.52
CA ARG A 139 -13.26 -33.60 22.99
C ARG A 139 -12.35 -33.90 24.18
N ALA A 140 -12.94 -33.86 25.37
CA ALA A 140 -12.33 -34.39 26.56
C ALA A 140 -12.09 -35.90 26.39
N ALA A 141 -11.04 -36.39 27.05
CA ALA A 141 -10.71 -37.78 27.34
C ALA A 141 -10.32 -38.65 26.11
N ASP A 142 -9.05 -39.06 26.04
CA ASP A 142 -8.63 -40.44 26.33
C ASP A 142 -7.12 -40.61 26.02
N TYR A 143 -6.39 -41.11 27.04
CA TYR A 143 -4.96 -41.46 27.16
C TYR A 143 -3.91 -40.34 27.31
#